data_AF-G7Q059-F1
#
_entry.id   AF-G7Q059-F1
#
_cell.length_a   1.000
_cell.length_b   1.000
_cell.length_c   1.000
_cell.angle_alpha   90.00
_cell.angle_beta   90.00
_cell.angle_gamma   90.00
#
_symmetry.space_group_name_H-M   'P 1'
#
loop_
_entity.id
_entity.type
_entity.pdbx_description
1 polymer ?
#
loop_
_entity_poly.entity_id
_entity_poly.type
_entity_poly.pdbx_seq_one_letter_code
_entity_poly.pdbx_strand_id
1 'polypeptide(L)'
;QNLDHGRAWGILTFKDTSFPSSGKTESEAREMEHVMYHDWRLVPKHEEAAFSACTPAPEDSLASVPYPPLLRAMILAERQKNGDTSTEEPMLNVQRTRMEPWDYPAKQEDKGRAKGTPV
;
A
#
# COMPACT_ATOMS: atom_id res chain seq x y z
N GLN A 1 3.95 18.28 34.79
CA GLN A 1 4.49 17.71 33.54
C GLN A 1 3.32 17.01 32.87
N ASN A 2 2.96 17.42 31.65
CA ASN A 2 1.78 16.88 30.97
C ASN A 2 2.16 15.54 30.30
N LEU A 3 1.23 14.59 30.26
CA LEU A 3 1.42 13.27 29.66
C LEU A 3 1.15 13.33 28.14
N ASP A 4 1.80 14.27 27.45
CA ASP A 4 1.55 14.65 26.05
C ASP A 4 2.48 13.96 25.03
N HIS A 5 3.44 13.17 25.50
CA HIS A 5 4.39 12.46 24.64
C HIS A 5 4.45 10.98 24.99
N GLY A 6 4.67 10.12 24.00
CA GLY A 6 4.75 8.68 24.22
C GLY A 6 4.78 7.85 22.94
N ARG A 7 4.43 6.58 23.07
CA ARG A 7 4.23 5.63 21.97
C ARG A 7 2.81 5.08 22.04
N ALA A 8 2.28 4.68 20.89
CA ALA A 8 0.95 4.10 20.77
C ALA A 8 0.99 2.86 19.88
N TRP A 9 0.08 1.93 20.16
CA TRP A 9 -0.15 0.72 19.37
C TRP A 9 -1.63 0.65 19.01
N GLY A 10 -1.93 0.14 17.82
CA GLY A 10 -3.29 0.02 17.34
C GLY A 10 -3.39 -0.80 16.06
N ILE A 11 -4.62 -1.06 15.64
CA ILE A 11 -4.93 -1.76 14.39
C ILE A 11 -5.16 -0.71 13.31
N LEU A 12 -4.38 -0.76 12.24
CA LEU A 12 -4.56 0.17 11.12
C LEU A 12 -5.76 -0.25 10.26
N THR A 13 -6.65 0.70 10.00
CA THR A 13 -7.66 0.58 8.94
C THR A 13 -7.46 1.75 7.98
N PHE A 14 -6.87 1.46 6.82
CA PHE A 14 -6.58 2.48 5.81
C PHE A 14 -7.67 2.49 4.74
N LYS A 15 -8.34 3.63 4.57
CA LYS A 15 -9.43 3.82 3.62
C LYS A 15 -8.99 4.82 2.54
N ASP A 16 -8.70 4.32 1.35
CA ASP A 16 -8.45 5.17 0.17
C ASP A 16 -9.16 4.58 -1.03
N THR A 17 -10.21 5.24 -1.52
CA THR A 17 -11.05 4.74 -2.61
C THR A 17 -10.31 4.61 -3.94
N SER A 18 -9.09 5.14 -4.06
CA SER A 18 -8.30 5.09 -5.28
C SER A 18 -7.42 3.84 -5.41
N PHE A 19 -7.26 3.04 -4.35
CA PHE A 19 -6.44 1.83 -4.37
C PHE A 19 -7.22 0.56 -4.05
N PRO A 20 -6.88 -0.59 -4.64
CA PRO A 20 -7.50 -1.88 -4.32
C PRO A 20 -7.32 -2.27 -2.84
N SER A 21 -6.33 -1.72 -2.14
CA SER A 21 -6.13 -1.96 -0.70
C SER A 21 -7.10 -1.18 0.21
N SER A 22 -8.02 -0.39 -0.35
CA SER A 22 -8.99 0.42 0.40
C SER A 22 -9.82 -0.37 1.40
N GLY A 23 -9.92 0.14 2.62
CA GLY A 23 -10.84 -0.39 3.64
C GLY A 23 -10.37 -1.70 4.27
N LYS A 24 -9.11 -2.11 4.02
CA LYS A 24 -8.53 -3.30 4.65
C LYS A 24 -8.07 -2.94 6.05
N THR A 25 -8.71 -3.57 7.03
CA THR A 25 -8.25 -3.57 8.42
C THR A 25 -7.14 -4.61 8.55
N GLU A 26 -6.00 -4.21 9.11
CA GLU A 26 -4.92 -5.13 9.42
C GLU A 26 -5.36 -6.15 10.48
N SER A 27 -4.79 -7.36 10.44
CA SER A 27 -5.17 -8.43 11.36
C SER A 27 -4.63 -8.23 12.78
N GLU A 28 -3.49 -7.55 12.91
CA GLU A 28 -2.75 -7.42 14.15
C GLU A 28 -2.47 -5.97 14.50
N ALA A 29 -2.34 -5.69 15.79
CA ALA A 29 -1.95 -4.37 16.26
C ALA A 29 -0.44 -4.17 16.07
N ARG A 30 -0.04 -2.96 15.67
CA ARG A 30 1.36 -2.58 15.47
C ARG A 30 1.67 -1.21 16.07
N GLU A 31 2.96 -0.89 16.22
CA GLU A 31 3.39 0.43 16.69
C GLU A 31 3.00 1.51 15.67
N MET A 32 2.39 2.59 16.17
CA MET A 32 1.97 3.71 15.35
C MET A 32 3.15 4.64 15.06
N GLU A 33 3.31 5.02 13.80
CA GLU A 33 4.24 6.06 13.40
C GLU A 33 3.62 7.47 13.63
N HIS A 34 4.45 8.51 13.63
CA HIS A 34 4.02 9.92 13.66
C HIS A 34 3.23 10.32 14.92
N VAL A 35 3.34 9.59 16.03
CA VAL A 35 2.65 9.89 17.31
C VAL A 35 2.96 11.31 17.82
N MET A 36 4.14 11.83 17.49
CA MET A 36 4.60 13.17 17.89
C MET A 36 4.14 14.28 16.93
N TYR A 37 3.41 13.96 15.86
CA TYR A 37 2.94 14.95 14.88
C TYR A 37 1.70 15.66 15.41
N HIS A 38 1.45 16.86 14.90
CA HIS A 38 0.34 17.72 15.34
C HIS A 38 -0.93 17.50 14.49
N ASP A 39 -0.99 16.41 13.72
CA ASP A 39 -2.02 16.15 12.72
C ASP A 39 -3.14 15.20 13.20
N TRP A 40 -3.01 14.66 14.43
CA TRP A 40 -3.99 13.72 14.97
C TRP A 40 -5.31 14.38 15.34
N ARG A 41 -6.41 13.69 15.06
CA ARG A 41 -7.78 14.09 15.45
C ARG A 41 -8.51 12.92 16.07
N LEU A 42 -9.27 13.20 17.13
CA LEU A 42 -10.12 12.21 17.77
C LEU A 42 -11.48 12.15 17.07
N VAL A 43 -11.91 10.95 16.70
CA VAL A 43 -13.27 10.73 16.17
C VAL A 43 -14.26 10.78 17.34
N PRO A 44 -15.28 11.65 17.33
CA PRO A 44 -16.32 11.67 18.35
C PRO A 44 -17.13 10.37 18.39
N LYS A 45 -17.43 9.87 19.60
CA LYS A 45 -18.13 8.58 19.79
C LYS A 45 -19.45 8.46 19.04
N HIS A 46 -20.20 9.56 18.94
CA HIS A 46 -21.50 9.54 18.26
C HIS A 46 -21.37 9.53 16.72
N GLU A 47 -20.21 9.88 16.18
CA GLU A 47 -19.91 9.87 14.74
C GLU A 47 -19.14 8.60 14.32
N GLU A 48 -18.69 7.79 15.28
CA GLU A 48 -17.86 6.60 15.05
C GLU A 48 -18.49 5.63 14.03
N ALA A 49 -19.80 5.39 14.14
CA ALA A 49 -20.52 4.50 13.22
C ALA A 49 -20.56 5.06 11.78
N ALA A 50 -20.82 6.36 11.63
CA ALA A 50 -20.89 7.02 10.34
C ALA A 50 -19.50 7.13 9.69
N PHE A 51 -18.46 7.43 10.47
CA PHE A 51 -17.07 7.49 10.02
C PHE A 51 -16.53 6.09 9.63
N SER A 52 -16.94 5.06 10.37
CA SER A 52 -16.53 3.68 10.12
C SER A 52 -17.23 3.05 8.93
N ALA A 53 -18.42 3.52 8.55
CA ALA A 53 -19.09 3.07 7.34
C ALA A 53 -18.22 3.32 6.09
N CYS A 54 -17.95 2.26 5.34
CA CYS A 54 -17.23 2.33 4.07
C CYS A 54 -17.75 1.22 3.16
N THR A 55 -18.15 1.58 1.94
CA THR A 55 -18.50 0.61 0.92
C THR A 55 -17.27 0.42 0.04
N PRO A 56 -16.64 -0.77 0.01
CA PRO A 56 -15.47 -0.99 -0.83
C PRO A 56 -15.88 -0.86 -2.31
N ALA A 57 -15.11 -0.08 -3.06
CA ALA A 57 -15.26 -0.05 -4.51
C ALA A 57 -14.83 -1.40 -5.10
N PRO A 58 -15.43 -1.85 -6.21
CA PRO A 58 -14.98 -3.06 -6.90
C PRO A 58 -13.52 -2.91 -7.33
N GLU A 59 -12.70 -3.93 -7.07
CA GLU A 59 -11.29 -3.98 -7.46
C GLU A 59 -11.14 -4.29 -8.97
N ASP A 60 -11.58 -3.38 -9.84
CA ASP A 60 -11.38 -3.51 -11.30
C ASP A 60 -9.96 -3.07 -11.68
N SER A 61 -8.97 -3.90 -11.37
CA SER A 61 -7.57 -3.64 -11.75
C SER A 61 -7.21 -4.30 -13.08
N LEU A 62 -6.47 -3.58 -13.93
CA LEU A 62 -5.90 -4.14 -15.16
C LEU A 62 -4.97 -5.29 -14.80
N ALA A 63 -5.30 -6.52 -15.21
CA ALA A 63 -4.51 -7.69 -14.86
C ALA A 63 -3.18 -7.80 -15.63
N SER A 64 -3.15 -7.27 -16.87
CA SER A 64 -2.04 -7.47 -17.81
C SER A 64 -1.77 -6.23 -18.66
N VAL A 65 -0.49 -5.90 -18.87
CA VAL A 65 -0.01 -4.79 -19.71
C VAL A 65 0.99 -5.28 -20.76
N PRO A 66 1.14 -4.63 -21.92
CA PRO A 66 2.11 -5.04 -22.93
C PRO A 66 3.57 -4.83 -22.45
N TYR A 67 4.48 -5.68 -22.90
CA TYR A 67 5.91 -5.45 -22.69
C TYR A 67 6.40 -4.23 -23.49
N PRO A 68 7.43 -3.50 -23.00
CA PRO A 68 8.11 -2.47 -23.76
C PRO A 68 8.66 -2.99 -25.10
N PRO A 69 8.81 -2.13 -26.12
CA PRO A 69 9.11 -2.56 -27.49
C PRO A 69 10.30 -3.51 -27.64
N LEU A 70 11.41 -3.21 -26.95
CA LEU A 70 12.62 -4.03 -27.02
C LEU A 70 12.41 -5.42 -26.41
N LEU A 71 11.84 -5.50 -25.21
CA LEU A 71 11.60 -6.76 -24.52
C LEU A 71 10.59 -7.62 -25.28
N ARG A 72 9.53 -7.00 -25.82
CA ARG A 72 8.56 -7.68 -26.70
C ARG A 72 9.25 -8.33 -27.90
N ALA A 73 10.11 -7.59 -28.60
CA ALA A 73 10.83 -8.11 -29.76
C ALA A 73 11.77 -9.28 -29.39
N MET A 74 12.48 -9.17 -28.27
CA MET A 74 13.37 -10.24 -27.78
C MET A 74 12.60 -11.53 -27.45
N ILE A 75 11.46 -11.42 -26.76
CA ILE A 75 10.63 -12.58 -26.41
C ILE A 75 10.12 -13.29 -27.68
N LEU A 76 9.65 -12.53 -28.67
CA LEU A 76 9.16 -13.08 -29.93
C LEU A 76 10.28 -13.75 -30.74
N ALA A 77 11.46 -13.15 -30.80
CA ALA A 77 12.61 -13.74 -31.50
C ALA A 77 13.05 -15.07 -30.88
N GLU A 78 13.06 -15.17 -29.54
CA GLU A 78 13.44 -16.42 -28.85
C GLU A 78 12.40 -17.54 -29.06
N ARG A 79 11.10 -17.21 -29.09
CA ARG A 79 10.04 -18.18 -29.43
C ARG A 79 10.23 -18.77 -30.83
N GLN A 80 10.46 -17.90 -31.81
CA GLN A 80 10.71 -18.32 -33.21
C GLN A 80 11.94 -19.22 -33.32
N LYS A 81 13.03 -18.87 -32.63
CA LYS A 81 14.26 -19.67 -32.57
C LYS A 81 14.02 -21.06 -31.97
N ASN A 82 13.13 -21.17 -30.97
CA ASN A 82 12.76 -22.43 -30.33
C ASN A 82 11.69 -23.23 -31.11
N GLY A 83 11.27 -22.75 -32.28
CA GLY A 83 10.27 -23.41 -33.12
C GLY A 83 8.82 -23.23 -32.65
N ASP A 84 8.58 -22.33 -31.70
CA ASP A 84 7.24 -21.98 -31.24
C ASP A 84 6.57 -21.03 -32.24
N THR A 85 5.41 -21.44 -32.76
CA THR A 85 4.63 -20.70 -33.76
C THR A 85 3.47 -19.91 -33.14
N SER A 86 3.45 -19.80 -31.81
CA SER A 86 2.45 -19.02 -31.09
C SER A 86 2.44 -17.55 -31.54
N THR A 87 1.23 -17.07 -31.87
CA THR A 87 0.95 -15.67 -32.24
C THR A 87 0.50 -14.83 -31.04
N GLU A 88 0.54 -15.40 -29.84
CA GLU A 88 0.10 -14.71 -28.62
C GLU A 88 1.05 -13.57 -28.25
N GLU A 89 0.46 -12.39 -28.01
CA GLU A 89 1.23 -11.24 -27.54
C GLU A 89 1.76 -11.50 -26.13
N PRO A 90 3.07 -11.29 -25.89
CA PRO A 90 3.60 -11.37 -24.54
C PRO A 90 3.04 -10.21 -23.71
N MET A 91 2.39 -10.53 -22.59
CA MET A 91 1.87 -9.55 -21.64
C MET A 91 2.51 -9.73 -20.27
N LEU A 92 2.75 -8.62 -19.58
CA LEU A 92 3.23 -8.55 -18.21
C LEU A 92 2.04 -8.57 -17.25
N ASN A 93 1.97 -9.58 -16.39
CA ASN A 93 0.95 -9.66 -15.34
C ASN A 93 1.30 -8.70 -14.20
N VAL A 94 0.51 -7.64 -14.04
CA VAL A 94 0.69 -6.61 -13.00
C VAL A 94 -0.21 -6.83 -11.79
N GLN A 95 -1.16 -7.76 -11.86
CA GLN A 95 -2.06 -8.10 -10.76
C GLN A 95 -1.30 -8.57 -9.50
N ARG A 96 -0.09 -9.13 -9.68
CA ARG A 96 0.78 -9.55 -8.57
C ARG A 96 1.42 -8.37 -7.82
N THR A 97 1.60 -7.24 -8.50
CA THR A 97 2.27 -6.06 -7.91
C THR A 97 1.23 -5.18 -7.26
N ARG A 98 1.06 -5.32 -5.95
CA ARG A 98 0.24 -4.38 -5.17
C ARG A 98 1.05 -3.10 -4.97
N MET A 99 0.61 -2.02 -5.61
CA MET A 99 1.14 -0.69 -5.32
C MET A 99 0.41 -0.13 -4.12
N GLU A 100 1.15 0.16 -3.05
CA GLU A 100 0.63 0.87 -1.89
C GLU A 100 0.78 2.38 -2.11
N PRO A 101 -0.15 3.19 -1.58
CA PRO A 101 -0.02 4.64 -1.57
C PRO A 101 1.29 5.10 -0.91
N TRP A 102 1.82 6.25 -1.35
CA TRP A 102 3.05 6.80 -0.80
C TRP A 102 2.91 7.25 0.67
N ASP A 103 1.69 7.56 1.10
CA ASP A 103 1.30 7.98 2.44
C ASP A 103 0.79 6.80 3.30
N TYR A 104 0.89 5.57 2.80
CA TYR A 104 0.57 4.39 3.60
C TYR A 104 1.47 4.34 4.84
N PRO A 105 0.91 4.20 6.06
CA PRO A 105 1.73 4.25 7.27
C PRO A 105 2.78 3.14 7.27
N ALA A 106 4.03 3.47 7.54
CA ALA A 106 5.11 2.49 7.60
C ALA A 106 5.19 1.83 8.98
N LYS A 107 6.00 0.77 9.06
CA LYS A 107 6.28 0.07 10.31
C LYS A 107 7.29 0.86 11.16
N GLN A 108 6.83 1.37 12.30
CA GLN A 108 7.68 2.13 13.22
C GLN A 108 8.73 1.25 13.92
N GLU A 109 8.47 -0.05 14.08
CA GLU A 109 9.39 -1.04 14.68
C GLU A 109 10.75 -1.12 13.96
N ASP A 110 10.76 -0.85 12.66
CA ASP A 110 11.97 -0.88 11.82
C ASP A 110 12.71 0.48 11.79
N LYS A 111 12.15 1.54 12.40
CA LYS A 111 12.70 2.89 12.33
C LYS A 111 13.72 3.16 13.45
N GLY A 112 14.89 3.66 13.05
CA GLY A 112 15.95 4.06 13.97
C GLY A 112 15.56 5.27 14.83
N ARG A 113 16.05 5.30 16.08
CA ARG A 113 15.88 6.45 16.99
C ARG A 113 16.96 7.50 16.76
N ALA A 114 16.60 8.78 16.93
CA ALA A 114 17.54 9.89 16.88
C ALA A 114 18.65 9.70 17.93
N LYS A 115 19.90 10.01 17.56
CA LYS A 115 21.03 10.01 18.50
C LYS A 115 21.00 11.31 19.30
N GLY A 116 21.08 11.19 20.62
CA GLY A 116 21.01 12.32 21.54
C GLY A 116 22.30 13.14 21.54
N THR A 117 22.43 14.06 20.58
CA THR A 117 23.41 15.14 20.67
C THR A 117 22.64 16.45 20.82
N PRO A 118 22.36 16.89 22.06
CA PRO A 118 21.85 18.24 22.28
C PRO A 118 22.93 19.24 21.85
N VAL A 119 22.57 20.17 20.96
CA VAL A 119 23.42 21.27 20.48
C VAL A 119 23.13 22.51 21.32
#